data_AF-A0A1Y1QW43-F1
#
_entry.id   AF-A0A1Y1QW43-F1
#
_cell.length_a   1.000
_cell.length_b   1.000
_cell.length_c   1.000
_cell.angle_alpha   90.00
_cell.angle_beta   90.00
_cell.angle_gamma   90.00
#
_symmetry.space_group_name_H-M   'P 1'
#
loop_
_entity.id
_entity.type
_entity.pdbx_description
1 polymer ?
#
loop_
_entity_poly.entity_id
_entity_poly.type
_entity_poly.pdbx_seq_one_letter_code
_entity_poly.pdbx_strand_id
1 'polypeptide(L)' 'MSELSRLKMRCRRGLKELDVIFQHYLERHYPTASPVERQRLDELLAMQDPLIWDMLLDTITFPDEYRDLIAKLRVVND' A
#
# COMPACT_ATOMS: atom_id res chain seq x y z
N MET A 1 6.07 18.01 10.10
CA MET A 1 6.18 17.02 9.00
C MET A 1 4.82 16.36 8.85
N SER A 2 4.22 16.42 7.67
CA SER A 2 2.92 15.81 7.38
C SER A 2 3.03 14.28 7.29
N GLU A 3 1.96 13.58 7.67
CA GLU A 3 1.84 12.12 7.65
C GLU A 3 2.12 11.55 6.25
N LEU A 4 1.63 12.24 5.21
CA LEU A 4 1.90 11.98 3.80
C LEU A 4 3.40 11.96 3.46
N SER A 5 4.20 12.87 4.02
CA SER A 5 5.65 12.90 3.74
C SER A 5 6.37 11.70 4.37
N ARG A 6 5.93 11.23 5.53
CA ARG A 6 6.46 10.01 6.16
C ARG A 6 6.08 8.77 5.36
N LEU A 7 4.83 8.69 4.90
CA LEU A 7 4.34 7.64 4.02
C LEU A 7 5.11 7.60 2.69
N LYS A 8 5.27 8.76 2.01
CA LYS A 8 6.07 8.86 0.78
C LYS A 8 7.51 8.37 0.98
N MET A 9 8.11 8.58 2.14
CA MET A 9 9.44 8.04 2.45
C MET A 9 9.44 6.54 2.73
N ARG A 10 8.36 5.99 3.32
CA ARG A 10 8.18 4.54 3.56
C ARG A 10 7.87 3.75 2.28
N CYS A 11 7.30 4.40 1.27
CA CYS A 11 7.03 3.78 -0.03
C CYS A 11 8.28 3.64 -0.90
N ARG A 12 9.34 4.43 -0.64
CA ARG A 12 10.65 4.31 -1.30
C ARG A 12 11.32 2.99 -0.94
N ARG A 13 11.02 1.98 -1.74
CA ARG A 13 11.39 0.58 -1.56
C ARG A 13 12.38 0.15 -2.64
N GLY A 14 13.01 -1.02 -2.46
CA GLY A 14 13.97 -1.55 -3.44
C GLY A 14 13.35 -1.94 -4.79
N LEU A 15 12.03 -2.12 -4.82
CA LEU A 15 11.23 -2.48 -5.99
C LEU A 15 10.54 -1.25 -6.57
N LYS A 16 10.89 -0.91 -7.82
CA LYS A 16 10.29 0.22 -8.55
C LYS A 16 8.78 0.07 -8.74
N GLU A 17 8.30 -1.14 -9.00
CA GLU A 17 6.88 -1.42 -9.21
C GLU A 17 6.06 -1.08 -7.96
N LEU A 18 6.53 -1.53 -6.78
CA LEU A 18 5.89 -1.19 -5.51
C LEU A 18 5.91 0.32 -5.26
N ASP A 19 7.02 1.01 -5.54
CA ASP A 19 7.12 2.46 -5.34
C ASP A 19 6.07 3.20 -6.20
N VAL A 20 5.89 2.80 -7.46
CA VAL A 20 4.86 3.37 -8.35
C VAL A 20 3.45 3.06 -7.86
N ILE A 21 3.15 1.81 -7.53
CA ILE A 21 1.82 1.40 -7.05
C ILE A 21 1.44 2.19 -5.80
N PHE A 22 2.34 2.25 -4.82
CA PHE A 22 2.09 2.97 -3.58
C PHE A 22 1.99 4.47 -3.78
N GLN A 23 2.84 5.07 -4.63
CA GLN A 23 2.78 6.50 -4.91
C GLN A 23 1.45 6.88 -5.55
N HIS A 24 1.00 6.09 -6.53
CA HIS A 24 -0.26 6.34 -7.24
C HIS A 24 -1.48 6.11 -6.35
N TYR A 25 -1.44 5.08 -5.50
CA TYR A 25 -2.43 4.87 -4.45
C TYR A 25 -2.46 6.04 -3.45
N LEU A 26 -1.30 6.51 -3.00
CA LEU A 26 -1.20 7.65 -2.08
C LEU A 26 -1.75 8.94 -2.69
N GLU A 27 -1.61 9.13 -4.00
CA GLU A 27 -2.07 10.37 -4.65
C GLU A 27 -3.56 10.33 -5.00
N ARG A 28 -4.10 9.16 -5.35
CA ARG A 28 -5.51 9.01 -5.76
C ARG A 28 -6.44 8.58 -4.62
N HIS A 29 -6.00 7.66 -3.76
CA HIS A 29 -6.83 7.03 -2.74
C HIS A 29 -6.59 7.59 -1.33
N TYR A 30 -5.38 8.02 -0.96
CA TYR A 30 -5.14 8.58 0.37
C TYR A 30 -6.01 9.79 0.75
N PRO A 31 -6.32 10.74 -0.17
CA PRO A 31 -7.18 11.88 0.16
C PRO A 31 -8.61 11.46 0.52
N THR A 32 -9.09 10.38 -0.09
CA THR A 32 -10.45 9.83 0.09
C THR A 32 -10.51 8.66 1.06
N ALA A 33 -9.35 8.11 1.46
CA ALA A 33 -9.24 6.99 2.38
C ALA A 33 -9.67 7.38 3.79
N SER A 34 -10.44 6.49 4.42
CA SER A 34 -10.89 6.64 5.80
C SER A 34 -9.72 6.54 6.78
N PRO A 35 -9.83 7.10 8.01
CA PRO A 35 -8.79 6.98 9.02
C PRO A 35 -8.36 5.52 9.29
N VAL A 36 -9.32 4.59 9.27
CA VAL A 36 -9.08 3.15 9.41
C VAL A 36 -8.25 2.59 8.26
N GLU A 37 -8.55 2.97 7.01
CA GLU A 37 -7.76 2.53 5.85
C GLU A 37 -6.34 3.11 5.87
N ARG A 38 -6.18 4.36 6.32
CA ARG A 38 -4.85 4.97 6.46
C ARG A 38 -4.01 4.25 7.50
N GLN A 39 -4.62 3.85 8.63
CA GLN A 39 -3.94 3.06 9.63
C GLN A 39 -3.54 1.68 9.08
N ARG A 40 -4.44 0.98 8.40
CA ARG A 40 -4.14 -0.31 7.75
C ARG A 40 -3.05 -0.18 6.71
N LEU A 41 -3.02 0.91 5.94
CA LEU A 41 -1.95 1.19 4.99
C LEU A 41 -0.61 1.40 5.71
N ASP A 42 -0.57 2.11 6.85
CA ASP A 42 0.68 2.30 7.60
C ASP A 42 1.17 0.98 8.20
N GLU A 43 0.27 0.13 8.71
CA GLU A 43 0.57 -1.22 9.18
C GLU A 43 1.10 -2.11 8.04
N LEU A 44 0.49 -2.05 6.86
CA LEU A 44 0.95 -2.75 5.66
C LEU A 44 2.32 -2.20 5.20
N LEU A 45 2.53 -0.89 5.23
CA LEU A 45 3.80 -0.26 4.88
C LEU A 45 4.92 -0.55 5.89
N ALA A 46 4.59 -0.98 7.11
CA ALA A 46 5.54 -1.50 8.08
C ALA A 46 6.00 -2.95 7.76
N MET A 47 5.32 -3.64 6.85
CA MET A 47 5.71 -4.99 6.38
C MET A 47 6.77 -4.94 5.29
N GLN A 48 7.48 -6.06 5.10
CA GLN A 48 8.56 -6.19 4.13
C GLN A 48 8.07 -6.12 2.68
N ASP A 49 8.87 -5.52 1.80
CA ASP A 49 8.60 -5.38 0.35
C ASP A 49 8.25 -6.69 -0.34
N PRO A 50 9.02 -7.79 -0.17
CA PRO A 50 8.73 -9.05 -0.83
C PRO A 50 7.37 -9.61 -0.41
N LEU A 51 7.01 -9.43 0.86
CA LEU A 51 5.73 -9.92 1.40
C LEU A 51 4.55 -9.21 0.73
N ILE A 52 4.62 -7.89 0.56
CA ILE A 52 3.57 -7.11 -0.10
C ILE A 52 3.50 -7.48 -1.58
N TRP A 53 4.65 -7.66 -2.23
CA TRP A 53 4.70 -8.09 -3.62
C TRP A 53 4.02 -9.45 -3.82
N ASP A 54 4.35 -10.42 -2.97
CA ASP A 54 3.75 -11.75 -2.96
C ASP A 54 2.21 -11.67 -2.72
N MET A 55 1.74 -10.78 -1.84
CA MET A 55 0.30 -10.54 -1.69
C MET A 55 -0.36 -10.00 -2.95
N LEU A 56 0.28 -9.08 -3.67
CA LEU A 56 -0.24 -8.56 -4.93
C LEU A 56 -0.33 -9.66 -6.01
N LEU A 57 0.57 -10.63 -5.93
CA LEU A 57 0.60 -11.82 -6.77
C LEU A 57 -0.37 -12.93 -6.33
N ASP A 58 -1.22 -12.69 -5.31
CA ASP A 58 -2.09 -13.69 -4.66
C ASP A 58 -1.32 -14.94 -4.16
N THR A 59 -0.01 -14.85 -3.92
CA THR A 59 0.78 -16.00 -3.44
C THR A 59 0.66 -16.20 -1.93
N ILE A 60 0.20 -15.18 -1.19
CA ILE A 60 -0.07 -15.26 0.25
C ILE A 60 -1.44 -14.69 0.61
N THR A 61 -2.12 -15.35 1.54
CA THR A 61 -3.43 -14.93 2.05
C THR A 61 -3.27 -13.98 3.23
N PHE A 62 -3.97 -12.84 3.21
CA PHE A 62 -4.00 -11.87 4.30
C PHE A 62 -5.35 -11.87 5.04
N PRO A 63 -5.40 -11.30 6.26
CA PRO A 63 -6.65 -11.06 6.95
C PRO A 63 -7.61 -10.24 6.08
N ASP A 64 -8.91 -10.57 6.13
CA ASP A 64 -9.93 -9.96 5.26
C ASP A 64 -10.00 -8.43 5.37
N GLU A 65 -9.49 -7.85 6.45
CA GLU A 65 -9.42 -6.40 6.67
C GLU A 65 -8.48 -5.66 5.70
N TYR A 66 -7.47 -6.34 5.14
CA TYR A 66 -6.57 -5.79 4.12
C TYR A 66 -7.01 -6.13 2.70
N ARG A 67 -8.01 -7.02 2.54
CA ARG A 67 -8.50 -7.47 1.23
C ARG A 67 -8.89 -6.31 0.34
N ASP A 68 -9.65 -5.36 0.87
CA ASP A 68 -10.09 -4.17 0.13
C ASP A 68 -8.92 -3.26 -0.27
N LEU A 69 -7.91 -3.14 0.60
CA LEU A 69 -6.72 -2.35 0.35
C LEU A 69 -5.88 -2.97 -0.77
N ILE A 70 -5.62 -4.29 -0.69
CA ILE A 70 -4.88 -5.05 -1.69
C ILE A 70 -5.61 -5.02 -3.04
N ALA A 71 -6.93 -5.17 -3.05
CA ALA A 71 -7.73 -5.06 -4.27
C ALA A 71 -7.55 -3.69 -4.95
N LYS A 72 -7.56 -2.59 -4.18
CA LYS A 72 -7.29 -1.24 -4.71
C LYS A 72 -5.87 -1.08 -5.25
N LEU A 73 -4.88 -1.65 -4.55
CA LEU A 73 -3.48 -1.63 -5.02
C LEU A 73 -3.30 -2.41 -6.34
N ARG A 74 -4.04 -3.51 -6.52
CA ARG A 74 -4.04 -4.27 -7.79
C ARG A 74 -4.68 -3.50 -8.94
N VAL A 75 -5.79 -2.82 -8.71
CA VAL A 75 -6.44 -1.96 -9.73
C VAL A 75 -5.51 -0.84 -10.21
N VAL A 76 -4.61 -0.38 -9.36
CA VAL A 76 -3.60 0.64 -9.71
C VAL A 76 -2.46 0.07 -10.56
N ASN A 77 -2.24 -1.25 -10.55
CA ASN A 77 -1.20 -1.94 -11.31
C ASN A 77 -1.63 -2.33 -12.75
N ASP A 78 -2.92 -2.22 -13.09
CA ASP A 78 -3.47 -2.35 -14.45
C ASP A 78 -3.45 -1.00 -15.21
#